data_AF-A0AA38PMS1-F1
#
_entry.id   AF-A0AA38PMS1-F1
#
_cell.length_a   1.000
_cell.length_b   1.000
_cell.length_c   1.000
_cell.angle_alpha   90.00
_cell.angle_beta   90.00
_cell.angle_gamma   90.00
#
_symmetry.space_group_name_H-M   'P 1'
#
loop_
_entity.id
_entity.type
_entity.pdbx_description
1 polymer ?
#
loop_
_entity_poly.entity_id
_entity_poly.type
_entity_poly.pdbx_seq_one_letter_code
_entity_poly.pdbx_strand_id
1 'polypeptide(L)'
;LPLPRLLASPINSEMQSRFFLAWVHIRDFFVYLLSRDSFSPLSNKKWRSLLDIMSGESSGENSKTKAGKQHAEMKELLEKFVCGVESVTFELKPLSKDDITGHFNGRMVIFIKAGPLLSDAREILWDLNELNFRQELLSLDRQLDRSGMLPFDRQLCLEKCWVG
;
A
#
# COMPACT_ATOMS: atom_id res chain seq x y z
N LEU A 1 5.60 -3.40 -2.38
CA LEU A 1 4.21 -3.13 -1.93
C LEU A 1 3.70 -4.35 -1.17
N PRO A 2 2.45 -4.43 -0.63
CA PRO A 2 2.00 -5.70 -0.08
C PRO A 2 1.93 -6.75 -1.20
N LEU A 3 2.16 -8.01 -0.86
CA LEU A 3 1.86 -9.08 -1.81
C LEU A 3 0.33 -9.15 -2.02
N PRO A 4 -0.16 -9.31 -3.25
CA PRO A 4 -1.59 -9.37 -3.55
C PRO A 4 -2.35 -10.40 -2.71
N ARG A 5 -1.71 -11.53 -2.43
CA ARG A 5 -2.27 -12.58 -1.57
C ARG A 5 -2.61 -12.10 -0.16
N LEU A 6 -1.98 -11.03 0.36
CA LEU A 6 -2.30 -10.50 1.68
C LEU A 6 -3.70 -9.88 1.71
N LEU A 7 -4.13 -9.22 0.64
CA LEU A 7 -5.48 -8.67 0.51
C LEU A 7 -6.51 -9.80 0.38
N ALA A 8 -6.17 -10.84 -0.39
CA ALA A 8 -7.05 -11.99 -0.60
C ALA A 8 -7.04 -13.03 0.54
N SER A 9 -6.07 -12.94 1.46
CA SER A 9 -5.84 -13.97 2.49
C SER A 9 -6.97 -14.17 3.52
N PRO A 10 -7.77 -13.15 3.90
CA PRO A 10 -8.84 -13.40 4.85
C PRO A 10 -9.89 -14.35 4.29
N ILE A 11 -10.22 -15.37 5.07
CA ILE A 11 -11.30 -16.31 4.75
C ILE A 11 -12.66 -15.64 4.94
N ASN A 12 -12.75 -14.72 5.91
CA ASN A 12 -13.94 -13.92 6.16
C ASN A 12 -14.09 -12.85 5.07
N SER A 13 -15.18 -12.92 4.30
CA SER A 13 -15.53 -11.97 3.25
C SER A 13 -15.60 -10.51 3.75
N GLU A 14 -16.09 -10.28 4.97
CA GLU A 14 -16.12 -8.93 5.56
C GLU A 14 -14.70 -8.42 5.77
N MET A 15 -13.81 -9.27 6.28
CA MET A 15 -12.43 -8.88 6.53
C MET A 15 -11.64 -8.67 5.25
N GLN A 16 -11.90 -9.51 4.25
CA GLN A 16 -11.35 -9.35 2.91
C GLN A 16 -11.77 -8.00 2.32
N SER A 17 -13.05 -7.64 2.37
CA SER A 17 -13.54 -6.32 1.98
C SER A 17 -12.81 -5.18 2.69
N ARG A 18 -12.58 -5.31 4.00
CA ARG A 18 -11.85 -4.29 4.76
C ARG A 18 -10.39 -4.17 4.35
N PHE A 19 -9.72 -5.25 3.93
CA PHE A 19 -8.34 -5.16 3.39
C PHE A 19 -8.26 -4.53 2.02
N PHE A 20 -9.20 -4.85 1.12
CA PHE A 20 -9.29 -4.17 -0.16
C PHE A 20 -9.54 -2.68 0.04
N LEU A 21 -10.50 -2.33 0.90
CA LEU A 21 -10.80 -0.94 1.20
C LEU A 21 -9.60 -0.22 1.86
N ALA A 22 -8.95 -0.87 2.83
CA ALA A 22 -7.76 -0.32 3.48
C ALA A 22 -6.63 -0.04 2.48
N TRP A 23 -6.38 -0.97 1.55
CA TRP A 23 -5.40 -0.77 0.49
C TRP A 23 -5.79 0.41 -0.41
N VAL A 24 -7.04 0.49 -0.86
CA VAL A 24 -7.52 1.57 -1.72
C VAL A 24 -7.30 2.94 -1.06
N HIS A 25 -7.58 3.07 0.24
CA HIS A 25 -7.39 4.34 0.98
C HIS A 25 -5.92 4.76 1.12
N ILE A 26 -4.99 3.81 1.23
CA ILE A 26 -3.56 4.12 1.38
C ILE A 26 -2.77 4.04 0.07
N ARG A 27 -3.39 3.57 -1.02
CA ARG A 27 -2.73 3.25 -2.28
C ARG A 27 -1.93 4.44 -2.82
N ASP A 28 -2.59 5.58 -3.00
CA ASP A 28 -1.99 6.73 -3.67
C ASP A 28 -0.80 7.29 -2.87
N PHE A 29 -0.89 7.21 -1.55
CA PHE A 29 0.24 7.53 -0.68
C PHE A 29 1.45 6.61 -0.94
N PHE A 30 1.25 5.31 -1.05
CA PHE A 30 2.35 4.39 -1.34
C PHE A 30 2.84 4.49 -2.79
N VAL A 31 1.97 4.75 -3.76
CA VAL A 31 2.38 5.03 -5.15
C VAL A 31 3.27 6.28 -5.19
N TYR A 32 2.91 7.33 -4.45
CA TYR A 32 3.76 8.52 -4.28
C TYR A 32 5.09 8.20 -3.59
N LEU A 33 5.10 7.33 -2.56
CA LEU A 33 6.36 6.93 -1.93
C LEU A 33 7.25 6.14 -2.90
N LEU A 34 6.69 5.33 -3.79
CA LEU A 34 7.44 4.56 -4.77
C LEU A 34 8.08 5.41 -5.88
N SER A 35 7.53 6.61 -6.15
CA SER A 35 8.19 7.55 -7.05
C SER A 35 9.39 8.26 -6.41
N ARG A 36 9.75 7.92 -5.16
CA ARG A 36 10.89 8.49 -4.43
C ARG A 36 11.96 7.45 -4.19
N ASP A 37 13.22 7.87 -4.25
CA ASP A 37 14.38 6.99 -4.03
C ASP A 37 14.55 6.55 -2.56
N SER A 38 13.88 7.20 -1.61
CA SER A 38 14.02 6.94 -0.18
C SER A 38 13.11 5.84 0.38
N PHE A 39 12.22 5.26 -0.43
CA PHE A 39 11.32 4.22 0.06
C PHE A 39 12.04 2.88 0.24
N SER A 40 12.02 2.36 1.47
CA SER A 40 12.52 1.00 1.75
C SER A 40 11.37 0.00 1.76
N PRO A 41 11.53 -1.18 1.12
CA PRO A 41 10.48 -2.19 1.09
C PRO A 41 10.08 -2.66 2.50
N LEU A 42 8.76 -2.72 2.75
CA LEU A 42 8.24 -3.32 3.98
C LEU A 42 8.16 -4.84 3.85
N SER A 43 8.45 -5.54 4.95
CA SER A 43 8.23 -6.98 5.02
C SER A 43 6.73 -7.32 5.01
N ASN A 44 6.39 -8.54 4.57
CA ASN A 44 5.00 -9.01 4.58
C ASN A 44 4.34 -8.91 5.96
N LYS A 45 5.10 -9.09 7.05
CA LYS A 45 4.61 -8.93 8.41
C LYS A 45 4.21 -7.48 8.71
N LYS A 46 5.04 -6.51 8.29
CA LYS A 46 4.73 -5.07 8.44
C LYS A 46 3.53 -4.67 7.60
N TRP A 47 3.45 -5.13 6.35
CA TRP A 47 2.28 -4.91 5.50
C TRP A 47 1.00 -5.48 6.10
N ARG A 48 1.07 -6.71 6.61
CA ARG A 48 -0.07 -7.34 7.29
C ARG A 48 -0.53 -6.51 8.49
N SER A 49 0.39 -6.05 9.33
CA SER A 49 0.06 -5.19 10.48
C SER A 49 -0.51 -3.82 10.06
N LEU A 50 0.01 -3.22 8.99
CA LEU A 50 -0.54 -1.98 8.46
C LEU A 50 -1.99 -2.18 7.97
N LEU A 51 -2.26 -3.27 7.26
CA LEU A 51 -3.61 -3.60 6.81
C LEU A 51 -4.55 -3.85 7.99
N ASP A 52 -4.10 -4.52 9.07
CA ASP A 52 -4.89 -4.71 10.32
C ASP A 52 -5.25 -3.38 11.01
N ILE A 53 -4.31 -2.43 10.98
CA ILE A 53 -4.51 -1.08 11.52
C ILE A 53 -5.52 -0.32 10.67
N MET A 54 -5.27 -0.25 9.36
CA MET A 54 -6.11 0.52 8.44
C MET A 54 -7.50 -0.09 8.30
N SER A 55 -7.65 -1.40 8.44
CA SER A 55 -8.94 -2.06 8.48
C SER A 55 -9.67 -1.85 9.81
N GLY A 56 -9.13 -1.13 10.79
CA GLY A 56 -9.80 -0.89 12.07
C GLY A 56 -9.98 -2.15 12.93
N GLU A 57 -9.26 -3.25 12.65
CA GLU A 57 -9.30 -4.46 13.50
C GLU A 57 -8.54 -4.23 14.82
N SER A 58 -7.57 -3.32 14.81
CA SER A 58 -6.78 -2.95 15.97
C SER A 58 -7.28 -1.65 16.61
N SER A 59 -8.60 -1.55 16.82
CA SER A 59 -9.22 -0.48 17.59
C SER A 59 -8.97 -0.68 19.09
N GLY A 60 -7.76 -0.30 19.52
CA GLY A 60 -7.39 -0.18 20.92
C GLY A 60 -6.35 0.92 21.08
N GLU A 61 -6.80 2.16 21.24
CA GLU A 61 -5.97 3.35 21.50
C GLU A 61 -5.10 3.25 22.77
N ASN A 62 -5.29 2.20 23.57
CA ASN A 62 -4.39 1.90 24.66
C ASN A 62 -3.02 1.47 24.13
N SER A 63 -2.06 2.38 24.17
CA SER A 63 -0.62 2.16 23.91
C SER A 63 0.01 1.05 24.76
N LYS A 64 -0.67 0.62 25.83
CA LYS A 64 -0.30 -0.54 26.66
C LYS A 64 -0.62 -1.88 26.01
N THR A 65 -1.51 -1.92 25.02
CA THR A 65 -1.86 -3.13 24.29
C THR A 65 -0.85 -3.42 23.17
N LYS A 66 -0.71 -4.69 22.79
CA LYS A 66 0.13 -5.11 21.66
C LYS A 66 -0.27 -4.39 20.35
N ALA A 67 -1.56 -4.17 20.15
CA ALA A 67 -2.11 -3.43 19.01
C ALA A 67 -1.70 -1.95 19.04
N GLY A 68 -1.81 -1.27 20.18
CA GLY A 68 -1.40 0.12 20.33
C GLY A 68 0.10 0.34 20.08
N LYS A 69 0.95 -0.60 20.50
CA LYS A 69 2.39 -0.57 20.16
C LYS A 69 2.64 -0.72 18.66
N GLN A 70 1.96 -1.67 18.01
CA GLN A 70 2.07 -1.87 16.56
C GLN A 70 1.59 -0.63 15.78
N HIS A 71 0.54 0.04 16.25
CA HIS A 71 0.06 1.29 15.67
C HIS A 71 1.12 2.40 15.77
N ALA A 72 1.71 2.59 16.94
CA ALA A 72 2.77 3.58 17.14
C ALA A 72 4.01 3.29 16.29
N GLU A 73 4.46 2.02 16.25
CA GLU A 73 5.58 1.59 15.40
C GLU A 73 5.31 1.84 13.91
N MET A 74 4.09 1.57 13.44
CA MET A 74 3.72 1.79 12.04
C MET A 74 3.62 3.28 11.70
N LYS A 75 3.06 4.08 12.61
CA LYS A 75 3.00 5.54 12.46
C LYS A 75 4.40 6.14 12.37
N GLU A 76 5.30 5.78 13.30
CA GLU A 76 6.69 6.26 13.29
C GLU A 76 7.42 5.87 11.99
N LEU A 77 7.20 4.65 11.50
CA LEU A 77 7.78 4.17 10.25
C LEU A 77 7.27 4.97 9.04
N LEU A 78 5.99 5.31 9.01
CA LEU A 78 5.40 6.09 7.90
C LEU A 78 5.82 7.55 7.98
N GLU A 79 5.90 8.14 9.17
CA GLU A 79 6.46 9.47 9.39
C GLU A 79 7.92 9.55 8.90
N LYS A 80 8.73 8.50 9.12
CA LYS A 80 10.10 8.43 8.58
C LYS A 80 10.15 8.47 7.06
N PHE A 81 9.15 7.91 6.36
CA PHE A 81 9.09 7.98 4.89
C PHE A 81 8.73 9.37 4.37
N VAL A 82 7.98 10.14 5.15
CA VAL A 82 7.54 11.50 4.78
C VAL A 82 8.48 12.58 5.32
N CYS A 83 9.39 12.24 6.23
CA CYS A 83 10.39 13.17 6.77
C CYS A 83 11.18 13.85 5.63
N GLY A 84 11.17 15.19 5.63
CA GLY A 84 11.77 16.02 4.57
C GLY A 84 10.82 16.44 3.44
N VAL A 85 9.52 16.12 3.52
CA VAL A 85 8.50 16.63 2.60
C VAL A 85 7.68 17.71 3.32
N GLU A 86 7.95 18.97 3.05
CA GLU A 86 7.31 20.12 3.71
C GLU A 86 5.80 20.24 3.40
N SER A 87 5.25 19.42 2.50
CA SER A 87 3.88 19.58 1.96
C SER A 87 2.96 18.37 2.13
N VAL A 88 3.39 17.28 2.77
CA VAL A 88 2.56 16.08 2.94
C VAL A 88 2.39 15.75 4.41
N THR A 89 1.21 16.02 4.96
CA THR A 89 0.76 15.47 6.23
C THR A 89 0.03 14.15 5.97
N PHE A 90 0.66 13.04 6.32
CA PHE A 90 -0.01 11.73 6.28
C PHE A 90 -0.64 11.44 7.64
N GLU A 91 -1.98 11.45 7.70
CA GLU A 91 -2.71 10.98 8.87
C GLU A 91 -3.11 9.52 8.67
N LEU A 92 -2.53 8.65 9.49
CA LEU A 92 -2.87 7.23 9.53
C LEU A 92 -4.20 7.07 10.26
N LYS A 93 -5.30 7.24 9.53
CA LYS A 93 -6.66 7.13 10.05
C LYS A 93 -7.25 5.76 9.71
N PRO A 94 -7.44 4.87 10.69
CA PRO A 94 -8.14 3.61 10.47
C PRO A 94 -9.55 3.80 9.92
N LEU A 95 -9.99 2.85 9.11
CA LEU A 95 -11.37 2.79 8.64
C LEU A 95 -12.31 2.61 9.83
N SER A 96 -13.36 3.42 9.86
CA SER A 96 -14.55 3.21 10.68
C SER A 96 -15.25 1.89 10.31
N LYS A 97 -16.19 1.46 11.15
CA LYS A 97 -17.07 0.33 10.84
C LYS A 97 -18.04 0.64 9.70
N ASP A 98 -18.36 1.92 9.52
CA ASP A 98 -19.32 2.40 8.51
C ASP A 98 -18.66 2.72 7.17
N ASP A 99 -17.32 2.71 7.11
CA ASP A 99 -16.60 2.94 5.88
C ASP A 99 -16.74 1.73 4.95
N ILE A 100 -17.43 1.94 3.84
CA ILE A 100 -17.67 0.93 2.80
C ILE A 100 -17.28 1.41 1.40
N THR A 101 -16.76 2.63 1.25
CA THR A 101 -16.43 3.21 -0.05
C THR A 101 -15.01 3.74 -0.12
N GLY A 102 -14.40 3.67 -1.30
CA GLY A 102 -13.09 4.23 -1.60
C GLY A 102 -12.99 4.70 -3.05
N HIS A 103 -11.96 5.48 -3.36
CA HIS A 103 -11.66 5.91 -4.72
C HIS A 103 -10.49 5.10 -5.28
N PHE A 104 -10.69 4.46 -6.42
CA PHE A 104 -9.66 3.68 -7.11
C PHE A 104 -9.66 4.06 -8.59
N ASN A 105 -8.52 4.48 -9.14
CA ASN A 105 -8.37 4.90 -10.53
C ASN A 105 -9.45 5.91 -11.01
N GLY A 106 -9.77 6.90 -10.16
CA GLY A 106 -10.77 7.93 -10.47
C GLY A 106 -12.24 7.48 -10.40
N ARG A 107 -12.51 6.22 -10.04
CA ARG A 107 -13.87 5.72 -9.81
C ARG A 107 -14.13 5.38 -8.34
N MET A 108 -15.40 5.43 -7.96
CA MET A 108 -15.84 4.93 -6.66
C MET A 108 -15.98 3.41 -6.68
N VAL A 109 -15.40 2.77 -5.66
CA VAL A 109 -15.53 1.33 -5.40
C VAL A 109 -16.22 1.12 -4.06
N ILE A 110 -17.04 0.07 -3.97
CA ILE A 110 -17.86 -0.22 -2.79
C ILE A 110 -17.53 -1.62 -2.28
N PHE A 111 -17.15 -1.70 -1.01
CA PHE A 111 -16.78 -2.93 -0.32
C PHE A 111 -17.77 -3.21 0.82
N ILE A 112 -18.71 -4.11 0.57
CA ILE A 112 -19.72 -4.52 1.55
C ILE A 112 -19.27 -5.78 2.31
N LYS A 113 -19.98 -6.11 3.40
CA LYS A 113 -19.65 -7.29 4.23
C LYS A 113 -19.70 -8.63 3.48
N ALA A 114 -20.42 -8.70 2.37
CA ALA A 114 -20.49 -9.90 1.53
C ALA A 114 -19.18 -10.20 0.75
N GLY A 115 -18.20 -9.29 0.81
CA GLY A 115 -16.95 -9.39 0.05
C GLY A 115 -16.85 -8.32 -1.04
N PRO A 116 -15.65 -8.15 -1.62
CA PRO A 116 -15.45 -7.25 -2.76
C PRO A 116 -16.17 -7.78 -4.00
N LEU A 117 -16.65 -6.88 -4.86
CA LEU A 117 -17.08 -7.29 -6.20
C LEU A 117 -15.88 -7.92 -6.93
N LEU A 118 -16.12 -9.05 -7.59
CA LEU A 118 -15.04 -9.82 -8.22
C LEU A 118 -14.28 -9.02 -9.28
N SER A 119 -14.97 -8.13 -10.01
CA SER A 119 -14.36 -7.21 -10.97
C SER A 119 -13.39 -6.24 -10.30
N ASP A 120 -13.82 -5.58 -9.22
CA ASP A 120 -13.00 -4.61 -8.48
C ASP A 120 -11.81 -5.31 -7.80
N ALA A 121 -12.05 -6.47 -7.18
CA ALA A 121 -10.98 -7.26 -6.56
C ALA A 121 -9.91 -7.63 -7.58
N ARG A 122 -10.30 -8.10 -8.77
CA ARG A 122 -9.36 -8.48 -9.84
C ARG A 122 -8.55 -7.28 -10.32
N GLU A 123 -9.18 -6.15 -10.54
CA GLU A 123 -8.48 -4.95 -11.01
C GLU A 123 -7.49 -4.43 -9.98
N ILE A 124 -7.88 -4.39 -8.70
CA ILE A 124 -7.00 -3.99 -7.61
C ILE A 124 -5.83 -4.95 -7.45
N LEU A 125 -6.07 -6.27 -7.53
CA LEU A 125 -5.01 -7.26 -7.47
C LEU A 125 -4.09 -7.17 -8.69
N TRP A 126 -4.63 -6.88 -9.88
CA TRP A 126 -3.85 -6.67 -11.09
C TRP A 126 -2.91 -5.46 -10.93
N ASP A 127 -3.46 -4.31 -10.56
CA ASP A 127 -2.71 -3.08 -10.30
C ASP A 127 -1.60 -3.31 -9.27
N LEU A 128 -1.90 -3.99 -8.17
CA LEU A 128 -0.92 -4.32 -7.14
C LEU A 128 0.17 -5.30 -7.63
N ASN A 129 -0.18 -6.29 -8.46
CA ASN A 129 0.80 -7.18 -9.09
C ASN A 129 1.72 -6.39 -10.02
N GLU A 130 1.14 -5.56 -10.87
CA GLU A 130 1.87 -4.74 -11.83
C GLU A 130 2.84 -3.77 -11.13
N LEU A 131 2.38 -3.07 -10.09
CA LEU A 131 3.24 -2.19 -9.30
C LEU A 131 4.38 -2.95 -8.61
N ASN A 132 4.12 -4.13 -8.03
CA ASN A 132 5.18 -4.96 -7.46
C ASN A 132 6.19 -5.41 -8.52
N PHE A 133 5.72 -5.88 -9.67
CA PHE A 133 6.57 -6.31 -10.76
C PHE A 133 7.47 -5.19 -11.27
N ARG A 134 6.92 -3.98 -11.48
CA ARG A 134 7.70 -2.80 -11.88
C ARG A 134 8.80 -2.50 -10.86
N GLN A 135 8.50 -2.57 -9.57
CA GLN A 135 9.47 -2.32 -8.50
C GLN A 135 10.55 -3.40 -8.41
N GLU A 136 10.20 -4.67 -8.59
CA GLU A 136 11.17 -5.77 -8.67
C GLU A 136 12.08 -5.62 -9.88
N LEU A 137 11.54 -5.22 -11.05
CA LEU A 137 12.34 -4.96 -12.24
C LEU A 137 13.28 -3.78 -12.03
N LEU A 138 12.80 -2.66 -11.48
CA LEU A 138 13.65 -1.51 -11.15
C LEU A 138 14.76 -1.88 -10.15
N SER A 139 14.44 -2.71 -9.15
CA SER A 139 15.44 -3.18 -8.19
C SER A 139 16.49 -4.07 -8.84
N LEU A 140 16.09 -4.98 -9.72
CA LEU A 140 16.98 -5.84 -10.48
C LEU A 140 17.87 -5.02 -11.43
N ASP A 141 17.26 -4.07 -12.14
CA ASP A 141 17.96 -3.18 -13.05
C ASP A 141 19.06 -2.39 -12.34
N ARG A 142 18.77 -1.79 -11.17
CA ARG A 142 19.76 -1.08 -10.35
C ARG A 142 20.94 -1.95 -9.95
N GLN A 143 20.75 -3.26 -9.76
CA GLN A 143 21.82 -4.19 -9.40
C GLN A 143 22.69 -4.60 -10.60
N LEU A 144 22.08 -4.66 -11.79
CA LEU A 144 22.73 -5.12 -13.01
C LEU A 144 23.23 -3.98 -13.89
N ASP A 145 22.87 -2.74 -13.58
CA ASP A 145 23.24 -1.58 -14.37
C ASP A 145 24.76 -1.37 -14.41
N ARG A 146 25.28 -1.28 -15.64
CA ARG A 146 26.68 -0.95 -15.95
C ARG A 146 26.79 0.18 -16.97
N SER A 147 25.67 0.84 -17.28
CA SER A 147 25.57 1.86 -18.33
C SER A 147 26.25 3.18 -17.96
N GLY A 148 26.46 3.44 -16.66
CA GLY A 148 26.95 4.73 -16.17
C GLY A 148 25.92 5.86 -16.28
N MET A 149 24.66 5.55 -16.61
CA MET A 149 23.57 6.52 -16.60
C MET A 149 23.28 6.99 -15.17
N LEU A 150 22.80 8.23 -15.03
CA LEU A 150 22.27 8.67 -13.76
C LEU A 150 21.02 7.85 -13.40
N PRO A 151 20.80 7.50 -12.12
CA PRO A 151 19.68 6.66 -11.70
C PRO A 151 18.31 7.16 -12.19
N PHE A 152 18.11 8.48 -12.18
CA PHE A 152 16.88 9.13 -12.64
C PHE A 152 16.65 8.94 -14.15
N ASP A 153 17.67 9.14 -14.98
CA ASP A 153 17.57 8.98 -16.44
C ASP A 153 17.29 7.52 -16.82
N ARG A 154 17.92 6.59 -16.08
CA ARG A 154 17.71 5.15 -16.29
C ARG A 154 16.28 4.73 -15.91
N GLN A 155 15.77 5.23 -14.79
CA GLN A 155 14.39 5.02 -14.39
C GLN A 155 13.42 5.56 -15.44
N LEU A 156 13.63 6.79 -15.95
CA LEU A 156 12.80 7.34 -17.03
C LEU A 156 12.83 6.50 -18.31
N CYS A 157 13.97 5.89 -18.66
CA CYS A 157 14.07 4.99 -19.80
C CYS A 157 13.22 3.73 -19.60
N LEU A 158 13.28 3.14 -18.41
CA LEU A 158 12.48 1.96 -18.06
C LEU A 158 10.99 2.30 -17.96
N GLU A 159 10.65 3.47 -17.44
CA GLU A 159 9.28 3.95 -17.34
C GLU A 159 8.61 4.04 -18.71
N LYS A 160 9.35 4.48 -19.74
CA LYS A 160 8.89 4.52 -21.14
C LYS A 160 8.63 3.13 -21.75
N CYS A 161 9.16 2.06 -21.17
CA CYS A 161 8.91 0.70 -21.65
C CYS A 161 7.54 0.16 -21.22
N TRP A 162 6.88 0.81 -20.25
CA TRP A 162 5.54 0.43 -19.82
C TRP A 162 4.51 1.23 -20.60
N VAL A 163 3.62 0.53 -21.31
CA VAL A 163 2.41 1.12 -21.89
C VAL A 163 1.31 0.97 -20.85
N GLY A 164 0.91 2.07 -20.23
CA GLY A 164 -0.18 2.14 -19.25
C GLY A 164 -0.58 3.57 -19.00
#